data_AF-A0A6P4F085-F1
#
_entry.id   AF-A0A6P4F085-F1
#
_cell.length_a   1.000
_cell.length_b   1.000
_cell.length_c   1.000
_cell.angle_alpha   90.00
_cell.angle_beta   90.00
_cell.angle_gamma   90.00
#
_symmetry.space_group_name_H-M   'P 1'
#
loop_
_entity.id
_entity.type
_entity.pdbx_description
1 polymer ?
#
loop_
_entity_poly.entity_id
_entity_poly.type
_entity_poly.pdbx_seq_one_letter_code
_entity_poly.pdbx_strand_id
1 'polypeptide(L)'
;MSQLIAKAQALANRVIVAARPQLEEFWKYAKVELSPPMPADFQKLKKTAESAKNASKKDMKGQLKKSGIGQVTVSEAWLNVLVTVEVITWFYMGEVIGRRHFVGYKV
;
A
#
# COMPACT_ATOMS: atom_id res chain seq x y z
N MET A 1 -40.41 -13.02 -15.62
CA MET A 1 -39.56 -13.02 -14.41
C MET A 1 -38.54 -14.16 -14.40
N SER A 2 -38.91 -15.43 -14.64
CA SER A 2 -37.98 -16.58 -14.61
C SER A 2 -36.85 -16.51 -15.66
N GLN A 3 -37.15 -16.07 -16.89
CA GLN A 3 -36.16 -15.92 -17.97
C GLN A 3 -35.11 -14.83 -17.69
N LEU A 4 -35.48 -13.77 -16.96
CA LEU A 4 -34.55 -12.71 -16.54
C LEU A 4 -33.61 -13.20 -15.44
N ILE A 5 -34.13 -13.96 -14.48
CA ILE A 5 -33.33 -14.59 -13.41
C ILE A 5 -32.32 -15.58 -14.03
N ALA A 6 -32.76 -16.42 -14.96
CA ALA A 6 -31.87 -17.37 -15.65
C ALA A 6 -30.75 -16.66 -16.45
N LYS A 7 -31.07 -15.56 -17.14
CA LYS A 7 -30.06 -14.75 -17.86
C LYS A 7 -29.12 -14.01 -16.92
N ALA A 8 -29.61 -13.49 -15.79
CA ALA A 8 -28.79 -12.85 -14.76
C ALA A 8 -27.80 -13.86 -14.14
N GLN A 9 -28.27 -15.08 -13.87
CA GLN A 9 -27.43 -16.15 -13.33
C GLN A 9 -26.36 -16.59 -14.32
N ALA A 10 -26.70 -16.68 -15.62
CA ALA A 10 -25.73 -16.93 -16.68
C ALA A 10 -24.67 -15.82 -16.80
N LEU A 11 -25.08 -14.56 -16.63
CA LEU A 11 -24.17 -13.41 -16.69
C LEU A 11 -23.25 -13.35 -15.47
N ALA A 12 -23.76 -13.64 -14.27
CA ALA A 12 -22.96 -13.77 -13.05
C ALA A 12 -21.91 -14.89 -13.18
N ASN A 13 -22.28 -16.05 -13.71
CA ASN A 13 -21.35 -17.15 -13.94
C ASN A 13 -20.24 -16.77 -14.93
N ARG A 14 -20.56 -16.01 -15.98
CA ARG A 14 -19.55 -15.50 -16.92
C ARG A 14 -18.60 -14.51 -16.26
N VAL A 15 -19.11 -13.60 -15.44
CA VAL A 15 -18.29 -12.65 -14.68
C VAL A 15 -17.36 -13.39 -13.72
N ILE A 16 -17.85 -14.41 -13.02
CA ILE A 16 -17.04 -15.23 -12.12
C ILE A 16 -15.92 -15.93 -12.90
N VAL A 17 -16.22 -16.55 -14.05
CA VAL A 17 -15.22 -17.22 -14.88
C VAL A 17 -14.17 -16.24 -15.40
N ALA A 18 -14.57 -15.03 -15.79
CA ALA A 18 -13.66 -13.98 -16.25
C ALA A 18 -12.79 -13.41 -15.12
N ALA A 19 -13.34 -13.27 -13.91
CA ALA A 19 -12.64 -12.68 -12.76
C ALA A 19 -11.66 -13.66 -12.08
N ARG A 20 -11.90 -14.97 -12.17
CA ARG A 20 -11.04 -16.01 -11.57
C ARG A 20 -9.54 -15.86 -11.87
N PRO A 21 -9.08 -15.77 -13.13
CA PRO A 21 -7.65 -15.68 -13.41
C PRO A 21 -7.00 -14.41 -12.83
N GLN A 22 -7.70 -13.27 -12.88
CA GLN A 22 -7.21 -12.01 -12.32
C GLN A 22 -7.12 -12.06 -10.79
N LEU A 23 -8.10 -12.68 -10.14
CA LEU A 23 -8.09 -12.87 -8.70
C LEU A 23 -7.01 -13.86 -8.24
N GLU A 24 -6.74 -14.91 -9.02
CA GLU A 24 -5.66 -15.85 -8.73
C GLU A 24 -4.28 -15.19 -8.82
N GLU A 25 -4.05 -14.37 -9.84
CA GLU A 25 -2.81 -13.59 -9.97
C GLU A 25 -2.67 -12.58 -8.83
N PHE A 26 -3.73 -11.83 -8.53
CA PHE A 26 -3.75 -10.92 -7.38
C PHE A 26 -3.43 -11.65 -6.07
N TRP A 27 -4.06 -12.81 -5.84
CA TRP A 27 -3.87 -13.60 -4.63
C TRP A 27 -2.44 -14.15 -4.50
N LYS A 28 -1.80 -14.50 -5.62
CA LYS A 28 -0.39 -14.93 -5.65
C LYS A 28 0.54 -13.84 -5.12
N TYR A 29 0.40 -12.60 -5.60
CA TYR A 29 1.25 -11.48 -5.18
C TYR A 29 0.88 -10.95 -3.80
N ALA A 30 -0.42 -10.83 -3.50
CA ALA A 30 -0.91 -10.37 -2.20
C ALA A 30 -0.37 -11.21 -1.04
N LYS A 31 -0.23 -12.52 -1.22
CA LYS A 31 0.35 -13.40 -0.19
C LYS A 31 1.80 -13.07 0.15
N VAL A 32 2.59 -12.62 -0.81
CA VAL A 32 4.00 -12.33 -0.61
C VAL A 32 4.19 -10.89 -0.13
N GLU A 33 3.48 -9.94 -0.72
CA GLU A 33 3.72 -8.51 -0.52
C GLU A 33 2.87 -7.89 0.59
N LEU A 34 1.64 -8.36 0.77
CA LEU A 34 0.69 -7.81 1.76
C LEU A 34 0.61 -8.67 3.04
N SER A 35 1.44 -9.71 3.16
CA SER A 35 1.48 -10.50 4.39
C SER A 35 2.13 -9.70 5.53
N PRO A 36 1.57 -9.78 6.75
CA PRO A 36 2.15 -9.08 7.89
C PRO A 36 3.57 -9.62 8.14
N PRO A 37 4.56 -8.73 8.36
CA PRO A 37 5.94 -9.13 8.56
C PRO A 37 6.11 -9.98 9.82
N MET A 38 7.07 -10.90 9.79
CA MET A 38 7.39 -11.71 10.95
C MET A 38 8.12 -10.87 12.03
N PRO A 39 8.00 -11.23 13.32
CA PRO A 39 8.71 -10.57 14.43
C PRO A 39 10.22 -10.36 14.20
N ALA A 40 10.87 -11.29 13.47
CA ALA A 40 12.30 -11.20 13.13
C ALA A 40 12.62 -10.01 12.20
N ASP A 41 11.70 -9.64 11.30
CA ASP A 41 11.91 -8.54 10.35
C ASP A 41 11.71 -7.17 11.00
N PHE A 42 11.00 -7.09 12.13
CA PHE A 42 10.85 -5.83 12.88
C PHE A 42 12.20 -5.27 13.35
N GLN A 43 13.17 -6.13 13.68
CA GLN A 43 14.51 -5.66 14.06
C GLN A 43 15.21 -4.98 12.88
N LYS A 44 15.05 -5.51 11.66
CA LYS A 44 15.59 -4.90 10.43
C LYS A 44 14.90 -3.57 10.15
N LEU A 45 13.57 -3.53 10.24
CA LEU A 45 12.78 -2.30 10.04
C LEU A 45 13.19 -1.19 11.01
N LYS A 46 13.38 -1.52 12.31
CA LYS A 46 13.86 -0.56 13.31
C LYS A 46 15.24 0.01 12.95
N LYS A 47 16.19 -0.84 12.56
CA LYS A 47 17.53 -0.41 12.13
C LYS A 47 17.49 0.50 10.90
N THR A 48 16.64 0.18 9.92
CA THR A 48 16.45 1.00 8.71
C THR A 48 15.85 2.35 9.07
N ALA A 49 14.83 2.39 9.94
CA ALA A 49 14.21 3.62 10.39
C ALA A 49 15.20 4.53 11.17
N GLU A 50 16.03 3.96 12.04
CA GLU A 50 17.08 4.70 12.75
C GLU A 50 18.13 5.26 11.79
N SER A 51 18.54 4.48 10.79
CA SER A 51 19.49 4.91 9.77
C SER A 51 18.94 6.07 8.92
N ALA A 52 17.68 5.99 8.49
CA ALA A 52 16.99 7.05 7.76
C ALA A 52 16.86 8.34 8.61
N LYS A 53 16.56 8.21 9.91
CA LYS A 53 16.49 9.33 10.85
C LYS A 53 17.86 9.99 11.05
N ASN A 54 18.93 9.21 11.10
CA ASN A 54 20.28 9.74 11.25
C ASN A 54 20.76 10.44 9.97
N ALA A 55 20.39 9.92 8.79
CA ALA A 55 20.62 10.59 7.51
C ALA A 55 19.92 11.96 7.49
N SER A 56 18.60 12.00 7.69
CA SER A 56 17.84 13.26 7.67
C SER A 56 18.32 14.30 8.69
N LYS A 57 18.75 13.87 9.89
CA LYS A 57 19.32 14.76 10.92
C LYS A 57 20.69 15.31 10.54
N LYS A 58 21.50 14.56 9.79
CA LYS A 58 22.81 15.01 9.29
C LYS A 58 22.64 16.06 8.18
N ASP A 59 21.64 15.87 7.34
CA ASP A 59 21.27 16.80 6.27
C ASP A 59 20.71 18.13 6.81
N MET A 60 19.85 18.07 7.83
CA MET A 60 19.24 19.26 8.46
C MET A 60 20.24 20.12 9.26
N LYS A 61 21.42 19.57 9.60
CA LYS A 61 22.51 20.28 10.30
C LYS A 61 23.48 21.03 9.36
N GLY A 62 23.15 21.20 8.08
CA GLY A 62 23.91 22.06 7.15
C GLY A 62 25.16 21.41 6.55
N GLN A 63 25.36 20.09 6.69
CA GLN A 63 26.41 19.36 5.95
C GLN A 63 26.00 19.06 4.48
N LEU A 64 24.97 19.76 3.99
CA LEU A 64 24.18 19.44 2.81
C LEU A 64 24.88 19.66 1.45
N LYS A 65 26.12 20.17 1.40
CA LYS A 65 26.83 20.34 0.13
C LYS A 65 27.55 19.10 -0.39
N LYS A 66 27.60 17.97 0.35
CA LYS A 66 28.50 16.87 -0.07
C LYS A 66 28.04 15.41 0.09
N SER A 67 26.88 15.04 0.66
CA SER A 67 26.70 13.60 0.95
C SER A 67 25.28 12.98 1.05
N GLY A 68 24.26 13.35 0.28
CA GLY A 68 23.07 12.47 0.23
C GLY A 68 21.77 13.07 -0.27
N ILE A 69 21.06 13.84 0.55
CA ILE A 69 19.68 14.28 0.23
C ILE A 69 19.65 15.37 -0.85
N GLY A 70 20.73 16.12 -1.05
CA GLY A 70 20.85 17.07 -2.16
C GLY A 70 21.22 16.42 -3.51
N GLN A 71 21.55 15.13 -3.53
CA GLN A 71 22.00 14.41 -4.74
C GLN A 71 20.98 13.39 -5.25
N VAL A 72 19.79 13.30 -4.64
CA VAL A 72 18.72 12.41 -5.13
C VAL A 72 18.22 12.93 -6.47
N THR A 73 18.07 12.01 -7.42
CA THR A 73 17.46 12.33 -8.71
C THR A 73 15.97 12.63 -8.54
N VAL A 74 15.40 13.46 -9.43
CA VAL A 74 13.97 13.81 -9.37
C VAL A 74 13.08 12.56 -9.44
N SER A 75 13.47 11.57 -10.24
CA SER A 75 12.76 10.29 -10.36
C SER A 75 12.71 9.54 -9.02
N GLU A 76 13.82 9.52 -8.28
CA GLU A 76 13.91 8.84 -6.99
C GLU A 76 13.13 9.59 -5.89
N ALA A 77 13.22 10.92 -5.89
CA ALA A 77 12.40 11.74 -5.00
C ALA A 77 10.89 11.51 -5.27
N TRP A 78 10.50 11.42 -6.54
CA TRP A 78 9.11 11.17 -6.92
C TRP A 78 8.62 9.79 -6.49
N LEU A 79 9.43 8.75 -6.69
CA LEU A 79 9.11 7.39 -6.21
C LEU A 79 8.92 7.36 -4.69
N ASN A 80 9.80 8.02 -3.93
CA ASN A 80 9.69 8.09 -2.47
C ASN A 80 8.41 8.81 -2.02
N VAL A 81 7.98 9.85 -2.75
CA VAL A 81 6.72 10.54 -2.49
C VAL A 81 5.53 9.62 -2.74
N LEU A 82 5.51 8.89 -3.86
CA LEU A 82 4.43 7.95 -4.19
C LEU A 82 4.27 6.87 -3.12
N VAL A 83 5.38 6.26 -2.69
CA VAL A 83 5.38 5.26 -1.60
C VAL A 83 4.90 5.88 -0.28
N THR A 84 5.29 7.12 0.02
CA THR A 84 4.83 7.82 1.24
C THR A 84 3.31 8.03 1.22
N VAL A 85 2.75 8.44 0.07
CA VAL A 85 1.30 8.62 -0.11
C VAL A 85 0.55 7.29 0.02
N GLU A 86 1.12 6.20 -0.51
CA GLU A 86 0.56 4.86 -0.37
C GLU A 86 0.43 4.44 1.11
N VAL A 87 1.50 4.62 1.90
CA VAL A 87 1.49 4.30 3.34
C VAL A 87 0.46 5.11 4.12
N ILE A 88 0.29 6.40 3.79
CA ILE A 88 -0.75 7.26 4.38
C ILE A 88 -2.15 6.76 4.01
N THR A 89 -2.35 6.31 2.78
CA THR A 89 -3.64 5.80 2.31
C THR A 89 -4.03 4.51 3.05
N TRP A 90 -3.06 3.63 3.35
CA TRP A 90 -3.28 2.46 4.20
C TRP A 90 -3.75 2.83 5.62
N PHE A 91 -3.25 3.92 6.19
CA PHE A 91 -3.73 4.42 7.48
C PHE A 91 -5.22 4.82 7.42
N TYR A 92 -5.63 5.57 6.39
CA TYR A 92 -7.04 5.94 6.19
C TYR A 92 -7.94 4.74 5.88
N MET A 93 -7.45 3.72 5.18
CA MET A 93 -8.18 2.46 5.02
C MET A 93 -8.45 1.79 6.38
N GLY A 94 -7.48 1.82 7.30
CA GLY A 94 -7.67 1.39 8.68
C GLY A 94 -8.76 2.18 9.42
N GLU A 95 -8.81 3.51 9.22
CA GLU A 95 -9.86 4.37 9.77
C GLU A 95 -11.25 4.01 9.21
N VAL A 96 -11.37 3.76 7.90
CA VAL A 96 -12.63 3.33 7.27
C VAL A 96 -13.12 2.00 7.86
N ILE A 97 -12.22 1.03 8.06
CA ILE A 97 -12.54 -0.25 8.72
C ILE A 97 -12.97 0.00 10.17
N GLY A 98 -12.27 0.88 10.90
CA GLY A 98 -12.59 1.23 12.29
C GLY A 98 -13.95 1.91 12.44
N ARG A 99 -14.32 2.80 11.51
CA ARG A 99 -15.63 3.46 11.46
C ARG A 99 -16.76 2.56 10.98
N ARG A 100 -16.44 1.50 10.24
CA ARG A 100 -17.39 0.61 9.55
C ARG A 100 -18.34 1.36 8.59
N HIS A 101 -17.90 2.51 8.08
CA HIS A 101 -18.66 3.33 7.16
C HIS A 101 -17.74 3.99 6.13
N PHE A 102 -18.16 3.97 4.87
CA PHE A 102 -17.35 4.49 3.76
C PHE A 102 -17.37 6.02 3.69
N VAL A 103 -18.42 6.68 4.19
CA VAL A 103 -18.59 8.14 4.06
C VAL A 103 -18.85 8.77 5.42
N GLY A 104 -17.81 9.36 6.02
CA GLY A 104 -17.91 10.08 7.29
C GLY A 104 -18.26 9.19 8.50
N TYR A 105 -18.28 9.81 9.67
CA TYR A 105 -18.78 9.17 10.89
C TYR A 105 -20.30 9.22 10.90
N LYS A 106 -20.92 8.11 11.31
CA LYS A 106 -22.35 8.09 11.60
C LYS A 106 -22.55 8.76 12.98
N VAL A 107 -22.85 10.06 12.95
CA VAL A 107 -23.31 10.84 14.11
C VAL A 107 -24.77 10.55 14.41
#